data_AF-A0A6A4I8E4-F1
#
_entry.id   AF-A0A6A4I8E4-F1
#
_cell.length_a   1.000
_cell.length_b   1.000
_cell.length_c   1.000
_cell.angle_alpha   90.00
_cell.angle_beta   90.00
_cell.angle_gamma   90.00
#
_symmetry.space_group_name_H-M   'P 1'
#
loop_
_entity.id
_entity.type
_entity.pdbx_description
1 polymer ?
#
loop_
_entity_poly.entity_id
_entity_poly.type
_entity_poly.pdbx_seq_one_letter_code
_entity_poly.pdbx_strand_id
1 'polypeptide(L)'
;MANIDTEVQSKALNHLFNLLALIPIPRYTHPKQEVNGVYENRLYHQSLDIVLEPLKKAAEVGVMIADHVGQLCFCFTPCTSFIVDTPEALLIACVGGGGKTSLFTTAIYEDYGDSYRHPSCTADSTLATIDNIGVAADSIESYWQEAQKAHTNGVVNPFWQDWPLAEPFKFLTPEPLHYWHKMFFDCGLKWGIQAAGARELDFCISLCQPRVGFRHFPKGISMLKQVTGKTQHNIQSSLITSIAGAVLHQFLIVLHALMGIQYSGNSGQFSDNSSACIQLALDEFHDHKHKVMKVGAWVNAKGEPIENWHIPKLEFMQSIVPSIAASGPVSQWSADVTEYAHITLVKEPARAGNNKDYEC
;
A
#
# COMPACT_ATOMS: atom_id res chain seq x y z
N MET A 1 18.78 5.15 -7.01
CA MET A 1 18.58 5.87 -5.72
C MET A 1 17.46 5.13 -5.02
N ALA A 2 17.58 4.41 -3.90
CA ALA A 2 18.67 4.15 -2.96
C ALA A 2 19.15 2.69 -3.13
N ASN A 3 20.43 2.50 -3.45
CA ASN A 3 21.02 1.16 -3.61
C ASN A 3 21.52 0.62 -2.25
N ILE A 4 20.67 0.71 -1.23
CA ILE A 4 20.93 0.06 0.05
C ILE A 4 20.36 -1.34 -0.10
N ASP A 5 21.18 -2.35 0.15
CA ASP A 5 20.74 -3.74 0.14
C ASP A 5 19.51 -3.90 1.03
N THR A 6 18.46 -4.58 0.54
CA THR A 6 17.20 -4.73 1.26
C THR A 6 17.38 -5.43 2.62
N GLU A 7 18.37 -6.32 2.76
CA GLU A 7 18.70 -6.95 4.05
C GLU A 7 19.35 -5.95 5.03
N VAL A 8 20.03 -4.93 4.51
CA VAL A 8 20.63 -3.86 5.31
C VAL A 8 19.54 -2.89 5.74
N GLN A 9 18.63 -2.50 4.83
CA GLN A 9 17.51 -1.60 5.12
C GLN A 9 16.48 -2.18 6.09
N SER A 10 16.20 -3.48 6.01
CA SER A 10 15.24 -4.15 6.91
C SER A 10 15.77 -4.39 8.33
N LYS A 11 17.08 -4.19 8.58
CA LYS A 11 17.67 -4.31 9.92
C LYS A 11 17.60 -2.97 10.66
N ALA A 12 16.61 -2.83 11.55
CA ALA A 12 16.40 -1.64 12.39
C ALA A 12 17.65 -1.22 13.20
N LEU A 13 18.54 -2.15 13.54
CA LEU A 13 19.78 -1.90 14.29
C LEU A 13 20.88 -1.20 13.46
N ASN A 14 20.70 -1.01 12.16
CA ASN A 14 21.67 -0.33 11.30
C ASN A 14 21.56 1.20 11.34
N HIS A 15 20.68 1.77 12.19
CA HIS A 15 20.49 3.23 12.34
C HIS A 15 20.22 3.96 11.01
N LEU A 16 19.55 3.29 10.07
CA LEU A 16 19.26 3.85 8.74
C LEU A 16 18.10 4.85 8.74
N PHE A 17 17.35 4.89 9.84
CA PHE A 17 16.26 5.82 10.06
C PHE A 17 16.64 6.82 11.14
N ASN A 18 16.41 8.10 10.85
CA ASN A 18 16.53 9.18 11.82
C ASN A 18 15.14 9.74 12.10
N LEU A 19 14.79 9.87 13.38
CA LEU A 19 13.56 10.56 13.78
C LEU A 19 13.72 12.05 13.52
N LEU A 20 13.02 12.57 12.52
CA LEU A 20 13.08 13.99 12.14
C LEU A 20 12.11 14.84 12.98
N ALA A 21 10.86 14.40 13.11
CA ALA A 21 9.84 15.09 13.88
C ALA A 21 8.75 14.12 14.35
N LEU A 22 8.00 14.55 15.37
CA LEU A 22 6.72 13.95 15.75
C LEU A 22 5.61 14.89 15.27
N ILE A 23 4.65 14.35 14.52
CA ILE A 23 3.51 15.12 13.99
C ILE A 23 2.44 15.27 15.07
N PRO A 24 1.87 16.46 15.28
CA PRO A 24 0.84 16.68 16.29
C PRO A 24 -0.42 15.87 15.99
N ILE A 25 -1.00 15.27 17.03
CA ILE A 25 -2.30 14.56 16.98
C ILE A 25 -3.27 15.27 17.92
N PRO A 26 -3.81 16.43 17.53
CA PRO A 26 -4.70 17.19 18.40
C PRO A 26 -6.07 16.53 18.50
N ARG A 27 -6.79 16.87 19.56
CA ARG A 27 -8.20 16.49 19.69
C ARG A 27 -9.09 17.51 19.00
N TYR A 28 -9.71 17.11 17.90
CA TYR A 28 -10.68 17.94 17.20
C TYR A 28 -12.04 17.94 17.93
N THR A 29 -12.66 19.12 18.02
CA THR A 29 -13.90 19.35 18.79
C THR A 29 -15.14 19.58 17.92
N HIS A 30 -15.00 19.57 16.58
CA HIS A 30 -16.15 19.76 15.70
C HIS A 30 -17.10 18.54 15.80
N PRO A 31 -18.43 18.74 15.79
CA PRO A 31 -19.39 17.65 15.94
C PRO A 31 -19.42 16.68 14.74
N LYS A 32 -19.05 17.14 13.54
CA LYS A 32 -18.97 16.32 12.32
C LYS A 32 -17.59 15.71 12.15
N GLN A 33 -17.50 14.38 12.11
CA GLN A 33 -16.25 13.65 12.00
C GLN A 33 -15.55 13.90 10.65
N GLU A 34 -16.31 14.10 9.60
CA GLU A 34 -15.82 14.35 8.24
C GLU A 34 -15.08 15.69 8.16
N VAL A 35 -15.61 16.69 8.87
CA VAL A 35 -14.98 18.00 9.01
C VAL A 35 -13.69 17.90 9.85
N ASN A 36 -13.69 17.10 10.92
CA ASN A 36 -12.47 16.81 11.69
C ASN A 36 -11.40 16.15 10.80
N GLY A 37 -11.78 15.23 9.92
CA GLY A 37 -10.86 14.60 8.96
C GLY A 37 -10.20 15.62 8.03
N VAL A 38 -10.92 16.65 7.58
CA VAL A 38 -10.30 17.72 6.77
C VAL A 38 -9.27 18.53 7.56
N TYR A 39 -9.57 18.85 8.83
CA TYR A 39 -8.58 19.52 9.70
C TYR A 39 -7.34 18.66 9.91
N GLU A 40 -7.53 17.36 10.16
CA GLU A 40 -6.45 16.39 10.32
C GLU A 40 -5.57 16.31 9.07
N ASN A 41 -6.19 16.16 7.91
CA ASN A 41 -5.46 16.08 6.65
C ASN A 41 -4.65 17.36 6.40
N ARG A 42 -5.25 18.54 6.61
CA ARG A 42 -4.56 19.82 6.42
C ARG A 42 -3.41 20.03 7.40
N LEU A 43 -3.62 19.70 8.68
CA LEU A 43 -2.58 19.80 9.70
C LEU A 43 -1.40 18.88 9.40
N TYR A 44 -1.67 17.67 8.92
CA TYR A 44 -0.63 16.72 8.51
C TYR A 44 0.25 17.31 7.40
N HIS A 45 -0.36 17.83 6.33
CA HIS A 45 0.39 18.45 5.23
C HIS A 45 1.14 19.70 5.68
N GLN A 46 0.53 20.58 6.49
CA GLN A 46 1.21 21.76 7.05
C GLN A 46 2.41 21.39 7.93
N SER A 47 2.28 20.34 8.72
CA SER A 47 3.36 19.87 9.59
C SER A 47 4.53 19.33 8.76
N LEU A 48 4.25 18.51 7.74
CA LEU A 48 5.28 18.03 6.82
C LEU A 48 5.91 19.15 6.00
N ASP A 49 5.13 20.16 5.61
CA ASP A 49 5.62 21.33 4.88
C ASP A 49 6.72 22.06 5.66
N ILE A 50 6.48 22.31 6.96
CA ILE A 50 7.44 22.94 7.88
C ILE A 50 8.66 22.04 8.09
N VAL A 51 8.44 20.77 8.41
CA VAL A 51 9.52 19.84 8.79
C VAL A 51 10.44 19.52 7.61
N LEU A 52 9.90 19.45 6.39
CA LEU A 52 10.62 19.04 5.19
C LEU A 52 11.16 20.22 4.38
N GLU A 53 10.91 21.48 4.78
CA GLU A 53 11.41 22.69 4.12
C GLU A 53 12.92 22.64 3.80
N PRO A 54 13.82 22.19 4.71
CA PRO A 54 15.24 22.09 4.38
C PRO A 54 15.54 21.09 3.25
N LEU A 55 14.78 20.00 3.16
CA LEU A 55 14.93 18.98 2.12
C LEU A 55 14.39 19.46 0.77
N LYS A 56 13.33 20.28 0.77
CA LYS A 56 12.82 20.91 -0.46
C LYS A 56 13.83 21.89 -1.03
N LYS A 57 14.40 22.76 -0.17
CA LYS A 57 15.47 23.70 -0.57
C LYS A 57 16.68 22.94 -1.13
N ALA A 58 17.10 21.88 -0.46
CA ALA A 58 18.19 21.03 -0.92
C ALA A 58 17.88 20.30 -2.25
N ALA A 59 16.62 19.98 -2.53
CA ALA A 59 16.19 19.43 -3.82
C ALA A 59 16.22 20.48 -4.96
N GLU A 60 15.99 21.76 -4.64
CA GLU A 60 15.96 22.85 -5.61
C GLU A 60 17.36 23.34 -5.99
N VAL A 61 18.17 23.71 -4.97
CA VAL A 61 19.45 24.39 -5.21
C VAL A 61 20.67 23.50 -5.00
N GLY A 62 20.48 22.30 -4.44
CA GLY A 62 21.57 21.42 -4.01
C GLY A 62 22.32 21.96 -2.78
N VAL A 63 22.87 21.05 -1.98
CA VAL A 63 23.58 21.39 -0.73
C VAL A 63 24.79 20.47 -0.54
N MET A 64 25.77 20.94 0.23
CA MET A 64 26.87 20.08 0.67
C MET A 64 26.42 19.20 1.83
N ILE A 65 26.46 17.88 1.64
CA ILE A 65 26.14 16.87 2.66
C ILE A 65 27.39 16.04 2.91
N ALA A 66 27.73 15.81 4.18
CA ALA A 66 28.80 14.90 4.56
C ALA A 66 28.35 13.46 4.36
N ASP A 67 29.17 12.65 3.69
CA ASP A 67 28.96 11.21 3.60
C ASP A 67 29.37 10.50 4.91
N HIS A 68 29.26 9.17 4.90
CA HIS A 68 29.61 8.32 6.05
C HIS A 68 31.09 8.37 6.47
N VAL A 69 32.00 8.86 5.63
CA VAL A 69 33.42 9.07 5.96
C VAL A 69 33.74 10.54 6.25
N GLY A 70 32.74 11.42 6.27
CA GLY A 70 32.86 12.85 6.55
C GLY A 70 33.28 13.69 5.34
N GLN A 71 33.30 13.13 4.14
CA GLN A 71 33.60 13.87 2.91
C GLN A 71 32.35 14.63 2.46
N LEU A 72 32.53 15.93 2.18
CA LEU A 72 31.44 16.77 1.67
C LEU A 72 31.19 16.48 0.18
N CYS A 73 29.96 16.08 -0.12
CA CYS A 73 29.47 15.86 -1.48
C CYS A 73 28.37 16.87 -1.80
N PHE A 74 28.36 17.42 -3.01
CA PHE A 74 27.27 18.25 -3.48
C PHE A 74 26.10 17.36 -3.91
N CYS A 75 24.99 17.46 -3.18
CA CYS A 75 23.88 16.52 -3.23
C CYS A 75 22.54 17.25 -3.40
N PHE A 76 21.58 16.56 -4.03
CA PHE A 76 20.18 16.95 -4.10
C PHE A 76 19.32 15.94 -3.32
N THR A 77 18.18 16.38 -2.80
CA THR A 77 17.27 15.55 -1.99
C THR A 77 15.87 15.44 -2.63
N PRO A 78 15.74 14.83 -3.82
CA PRO A 78 14.43 14.60 -4.40
C PRO A 78 13.59 13.66 -3.52
N CYS A 79 12.27 13.83 -3.54
CA CYS A 79 11.36 12.89 -2.88
C CYS A 79 11.27 11.59 -3.71
N THR A 80 12.02 10.55 -3.30
CA THR A 80 12.12 9.29 -4.07
C THR A 80 11.07 8.25 -3.67
N SER A 81 10.76 8.15 -2.37
CA SER A 81 9.79 7.19 -1.86
C SER A 81 9.23 7.63 -0.50
N PHE A 82 8.00 7.25 -0.19
CA PHE A 82 7.37 7.34 1.13
C PHE A 82 6.89 5.95 1.57
N ILE A 83 7.34 5.50 2.74
CA ILE A 83 6.92 4.21 3.33
C ILE A 83 5.69 4.48 4.20
N VAL A 84 4.52 4.18 3.67
CA VAL A 84 3.23 4.46 4.29
C VAL A 84 2.23 3.35 3.99
N ASP A 85 1.23 3.21 4.85
CA ASP A 85 0.10 2.33 4.57
C ASP A 85 -0.88 2.97 3.57
N THR A 86 -1.95 2.25 3.19
CA THR A 86 -2.90 2.75 2.18
C THR A 86 -3.67 4.00 2.61
N PRO A 87 -4.25 4.07 3.82
CA PRO A 87 -4.86 5.30 4.32
C PRO A 87 -3.91 6.50 4.30
N GLU A 88 -2.66 6.34 4.76
CA GLU A 88 -1.65 7.40 4.75
C GLU A 88 -1.24 7.80 3.33
N ALA A 89 -1.10 6.84 2.41
CA ALA A 89 -0.83 7.12 1.00
C ALA A 89 -1.94 7.95 0.35
N LEU A 90 -3.22 7.63 0.62
CA LEU A 90 -4.36 8.39 0.14
C LEU A 90 -4.39 9.81 0.73
N LEU A 91 -4.05 9.95 2.02
CA LEU A 91 -3.87 11.23 2.68
C LEU A 91 -2.82 12.07 1.92
N ILE A 92 -1.61 11.53 1.76
CA ILE A 92 -0.48 12.21 1.11
C ILE A 92 -0.79 12.54 -0.34
N ALA A 93 -1.42 11.65 -1.10
CA ALA A 93 -1.80 11.89 -2.50
C ALA A 93 -2.91 12.92 -2.69
N CYS A 94 -3.51 13.41 -1.59
CA CYS A 94 -4.68 14.29 -1.59
C CYS A 94 -5.95 13.65 -2.20
N VAL A 95 -6.00 12.31 -2.24
CA VAL A 95 -7.09 11.55 -2.85
C VAL A 95 -8.14 11.20 -1.81
N GLY A 96 -9.40 11.48 -2.14
CA GLY A 96 -10.57 11.26 -1.30
C GLY A 96 -11.40 10.04 -1.73
N GLY A 97 -12.69 10.05 -1.37
CA GLY A 97 -13.66 9.08 -1.86
C GLY A 97 -13.67 7.72 -1.15
N GLY A 98 -12.96 7.54 -0.03
CA GLY A 98 -13.07 6.34 0.82
C GLY A 98 -12.64 5.04 0.12
N GLY A 99 -11.57 5.11 -0.69
CA GLY A 99 -11.05 3.98 -1.45
C GLY A 99 -11.69 3.78 -2.82
N LYS A 100 -12.54 4.71 -3.27
CA LYS A 100 -13.18 4.68 -4.59
C LYS A 100 -12.40 5.36 -5.72
N THR A 101 -11.25 5.95 -5.41
CA THR A 101 -10.38 6.62 -6.37
C THR A 101 -8.96 6.12 -6.18
N SER A 102 -8.26 5.85 -7.28
CA SER A 102 -6.87 5.41 -7.25
C SER A 102 -5.94 6.55 -6.89
N LEU A 103 -4.87 6.25 -6.14
CA LEU A 103 -3.79 7.22 -5.85
C LEU A 103 -2.69 7.20 -6.91
N PHE A 104 -2.65 6.18 -7.76
CA PHE A 104 -1.61 6.01 -8.79
C PHE A 104 -2.07 6.44 -10.18
N THR A 105 -3.37 6.30 -10.45
CA THR A 105 -3.96 6.53 -11.77
C THR A 105 -5.27 7.31 -11.66
N THR A 106 -5.82 7.72 -12.79
CA THR A 106 -7.14 8.38 -12.87
C THR A 106 -8.31 7.41 -12.72
N ALA A 107 -8.06 6.13 -12.41
CA ALA A 107 -9.10 5.11 -12.25
C ALA A 107 -10.00 5.40 -11.05
N ILE A 108 -11.29 5.17 -11.22
CA ILE A 108 -12.27 5.09 -10.12
C ILE A 108 -12.70 3.64 -9.89
N TYR A 109 -13.49 3.42 -8.84
CA TYR A 109 -13.85 2.08 -8.39
C TYR A 109 -14.49 1.17 -9.45
N GLU A 110 -15.19 1.77 -10.41
CA GLU A 110 -15.82 1.07 -11.54
C GLU A 110 -14.78 0.49 -12.50
N ASP A 111 -13.62 1.14 -12.59
CA ASP A 111 -12.52 0.78 -13.48
C ASP A 111 -11.52 -0.20 -12.84
N TYR A 112 -11.60 -0.48 -11.53
CA TYR A 112 -10.61 -1.30 -10.82
C TYR A 112 -10.47 -2.75 -11.34
N GLY A 113 -11.43 -3.20 -12.14
CA GLY A 113 -11.36 -4.47 -12.83
C GLY A 113 -10.56 -4.44 -14.13
N ASP A 114 -10.25 -3.27 -14.68
CA ASP A 114 -9.72 -3.16 -16.04
C ASP A 114 -8.38 -3.87 -16.20
N SER A 115 -8.18 -4.46 -17.37
CA SER A 115 -6.98 -5.23 -17.70
C SER A 115 -5.80 -4.38 -18.14
N TYR A 116 -5.93 -3.06 -18.06
CA TYR A 116 -4.92 -2.10 -18.47
C TYR A 116 -4.76 -1.03 -17.38
N ARG A 117 -3.58 -0.41 -17.34
CA ARG A 117 -3.31 0.69 -16.44
C ARG A 117 -3.92 1.99 -16.98
N HIS A 118 -4.68 2.68 -16.16
CA HIS A 118 -5.19 4.01 -16.48
C HIS A 118 -4.07 5.08 -16.49
N PRO A 119 -4.31 6.25 -17.10
CA PRO A 119 -3.36 7.37 -17.03
C PRO A 119 -2.94 7.69 -15.61
N SER A 120 -1.70 8.13 -15.41
CA SER A 120 -1.19 8.48 -14.08
C SER A 120 -1.95 9.65 -13.45
N CYS A 121 -2.18 9.58 -12.14
CA CYS A 121 -2.68 10.71 -11.36
C CYS A 121 -1.51 11.64 -11.02
N THR A 122 -1.30 12.67 -11.84
CA THR A 122 -0.16 13.60 -11.72
C THR A 122 -0.36 14.64 -10.62
N ALA A 123 0.74 15.16 -10.08
CA ALA A 123 0.70 16.31 -9.17
C ALA A 123 -0.14 17.47 -9.74
N ASP A 124 0.13 17.84 -11.00
CA ASP A 124 -0.57 18.93 -11.70
C ASP A 124 -2.08 18.68 -11.82
N SER A 125 -2.50 17.46 -12.17
CA SER A 125 -3.93 17.13 -12.25
C SER A 125 -4.63 17.21 -10.90
N THR A 126 -3.94 16.81 -9.83
CA THR A 126 -4.47 16.88 -8.46
C THR A 126 -4.59 18.34 -8.01
N LEU A 127 -3.55 19.16 -8.23
CA LEU A 127 -3.56 20.58 -7.91
C LEU A 127 -4.64 21.32 -8.70
N ALA A 128 -4.75 21.08 -10.01
CA ALA A 128 -5.81 21.65 -10.82
C ALA A 128 -7.21 21.26 -10.32
N THR A 129 -7.39 20.03 -9.82
CA THR A 129 -8.66 19.59 -9.23
C THR A 129 -8.97 20.34 -7.93
N ILE A 130 -7.96 20.55 -7.08
CA ILE A 130 -8.07 21.32 -5.84
C ILE A 130 -8.39 22.79 -6.14
N ASP A 131 -7.68 23.42 -7.08
CA ASP A 131 -7.85 24.83 -7.46
C ASP A 131 -9.22 25.12 -8.08
N ASN A 132 -9.82 24.13 -8.74
CA ASN A 132 -11.16 24.25 -9.32
C ASN A 132 -12.29 24.16 -8.28
N ILE A 133 -12.00 23.91 -7.01
CA ILE A 133 -13.01 23.93 -5.94
C ILE A 133 -13.40 25.40 -5.68
N GLY A 134 -14.56 25.80 -6.21
CA GLY A 134 -15.08 27.17 -6.14
C GLY A 134 -15.61 27.62 -4.77
N VAL A 135 -15.18 26.98 -3.68
CA VAL A 135 -15.58 27.31 -2.30
C VAL A 135 -14.36 27.76 -1.53
N ALA A 136 -14.52 28.79 -0.70
CA ALA A 136 -13.44 29.30 0.13
C ALA A 136 -12.89 28.20 1.05
N ALA A 137 -11.56 28.06 1.07
CA ALA A 137 -10.87 27.01 1.82
C ALA A 137 -11.15 27.05 3.32
N ASP A 138 -11.45 28.22 3.89
CA ASP A 138 -11.79 28.43 5.30
C ASP A 138 -13.22 27.97 5.66
N SER A 139 -14.10 27.84 4.67
CA SER A 139 -15.47 27.35 4.80
C SER A 139 -15.47 25.81 4.83
N ILE A 140 -14.83 25.22 5.84
CA ILE A 140 -14.43 23.80 5.88
C ILE A 140 -15.56 22.83 5.54
N GLU A 141 -16.76 23.03 6.08
CA GLU A 141 -17.88 22.12 5.82
C GLU A 141 -18.31 22.16 4.35
N SER A 142 -18.48 23.35 3.78
CA SER A 142 -18.83 23.51 2.37
C SER A 142 -17.70 23.06 1.46
N TYR A 143 -16.45 23.33 1.84
CA TYR A 143 -15.27 22.87 1.12
C TYR A 143 -15.20 21.33 1.09
N TRP A 144 -15.44 20.67 2.21
CA TRP A 144 -15.46 19.21 2.30
C TRP A 144 -16.49 18.59 1.33
N GLN A 145 -17.68 19.19 1.21
CA GLN A 145 -18.72 18.68 0.30
C GLN A 145 -18.27 18.75 -1.16
N GLU A 146 -17.66 19.86 -1.59
CA GLU A 146 -17.15 19.98 -2.96
C GLU A 146 -15.90 19.13 -3.20
N ALA A 147 -14.99 19.07 -2.22
CA ALA A 147 -13.82 18.19 -2.26
C ALA A 147 -14.23 16.71 -2.43
N GLN A 148 -15.27 16.26 -1.71
CA GLN A 148 -15.79 14.91 -1.86
C GLN A 148 -16.32 14.64 -3.27
N LYS A 149 -17.06 15.59 -3.87
CA LYS A 149 -17.52 15.47 -5.27
C LYS A 149 -16.37 15.44 -6.26
N ALA A 150 -15.31 16.19 -5.97
CA ALA A 150 -14.08 16.23 -6.75
C ALA A 150 -13.14 15.05 -6.44
N HIS A 151 -13.53 14.11 -5.57
CA HIS A 151 -12.71 12.97 -5.15
C HIS A 151 -11.37 13.34 -4.50
N THR A 152 -11.28 14.49 -3.83
CA THR A 152 -10.13 14.92 -3.03
C THR A 152 -10.42 14.80 -1.54
N ASN A 153 -9.38 14.82 -0.71
CA ASN A 153 -9.50 14.60 0.74
C ASN A 153 -9.61 15.90 1.57
N GLY A 154 -9.79 17.05 0.92
CA GLY A 154 -9.96 18.34 1.60
C GLY A 154 -8.67 19.13 1.87
N VAL A 155 -7.49 18.59 1.51
CA VAL A 155 -6.22 19.33 1.52
C VAL A 155 -6.25 20.43 0.45
N VAL A 156 -5.67 21.58 0.79
CA VAL A 156 -5.61 22.77 -0.09
C VAL A 156 -4.18 23.00 -0.58
N ASN A 157 -3.20 22.90 0.33
CA ASN A 157 -1.79 23.09 0.02
C ASN A 157 -1.04 21.81 0.37
N PRO A 158 -0.85 20.87 -0.58
CA PRO A 158 -0.10 19.67 -0.33
C PRO A 158 1.39 19.99 -0.09
N PHE A 159 2.02 19.42 0.95
CA PHE A 159 3.45 19.63 1.22
C PHE A 159 4.38 19.31 0.04
N TRP A 160 3.97 18.50 -0.94
CA TRP A 160 4.82 18.14 -2.07
C TRP A 160 4.68 19.10 -3.27
N GLN A 161 3.77 20.08 -3.23
CA GLN A 161 3.44 20.96 -4.37
C GLN A 161 4.63 21.79 -4.87
N ASP A 162 5.57 22.11 -3.98
CA ASP A 162 6.77 22.92 -4.23
C ASP A 162 8.06 22.09 -4.11
N TRP A 163 7.96 20.76 -3.99
CA TRP A 163 9.12 19.89 -3.95
C TRP A 163 9.51 19.49 -5.38
N PRO A 164 10.70 19.88 -5.88
CA PRO A 164 11.12 19.58 -7.25
C PRO A 164 10.98 18.09 -7.61
N LEU A 165 10.31 17.82 -8.73
CA LEU A 165 10.08 16.48 -9.30
C LEU A 165 9.24 15.52 -8.42
N ALA A 166 8.60 16.02 -7.35
CA ALA A 166 7.76 15.20 -6.49
C ALA A 166 6.42 14.89 -7.18
N GLU A 167 6.25 13.63 -7.56
CA GLU A 167 5.03 13.10 -8.16
C GLU A 167 4.43 12.05 -7.22
N PRO A 168 3.24 12.28 -6.61
CA PRO A 168 2.64 11.34 -5.67
C PRO A 168 2.53 9.92 -6.21
N PHE A 169 2.11 9.74 -7.46
CA PHE A 169 2.01 8.41 -8.08
C PHE A 169 3.36 7.70 -8.29
N LYS A 170 4.48 8.42 -8.20
CA LYS A 170 5.84 7.86 -8.33
C LYS A 170 6.46 7.56 -6.96
N PHE A 171 6.45 8.54 -6.05
CA PHE A 171 7.11 8.38 -4.75
C PHE A 171 6.25 7.60 -3.75
N LEU A 172 4.93 7.54 -3.93
CA LEU A 172 4.13 6.55 -3.21
C LEU A 172 4.33 5.22 -3.93
N THR A 173 4.74 4.19 -3.20
CA THR A 173 4.97 2.86 -3.77
C THR A 173 3.86 1.90 -3.36
N PRO A 174 3.47 0.95 -4.24
CA PRO A 174 2.61 -0.16 -3.87
C PRO A 174 3.14 -0.90 -2.62
N GLU A 175 2.43 -0.81 -1.49
CA GLU A 175 2.81 -1.44 -0.24
C GLU A 175 2.52 -2.96 -0.30
N PRO A 176 3.55 -3.83 -0.25
CA PRO A 176 3.39 -5.27 -0.45
C PRO A 176 2.47 -5.97 0.54
N LEU A 177 2.51 -5.60 1.82
CA LEU A 177 1.72 -6.26 2.86
C LEU A 177 0.20 -6.07 2.63
N HIS A 178 -0.23 -4.84 2.39
CA HIS A 178 -1.63 -4.45 2.24
C HIS A 178 -2.17 -4.76 0.85
N TYR A 179 -1.38 -4.57 -0.20
CA TYR A 179 -1.85 -4.76 -1.57
C TYR A 179 -1.77 -6.19 -2.03
N TRP A 180 -0.83 -6.99 -1.52
CA TRP A 180 -0.63 -8.35 -2.00
C TRP A 180 -1.07 -9.41 -0.99
N HIS A 181 -0.43 -9.44 0.17
CA HIS A 181 -0.67 -10.48 1.18
C HIS A 181 -2.07 -10.36 1.77
N LYS A 182 -2.49 -9.14 2.10
CA LYS A 182 -3.85 -8.89 2.55
C LYS A 182 -4.87 -9.08 1.42
N MET A 183 -4.56 -8.80 0.15
CA MET A 183 -5.46 -9.15 -0.97
C MET A 183 -5.68 -10.66 -1.06
N PHE A 184 -4.62 -11.45 -0.92
CA PHE A 184 -4.73 -12.90 -0.92
C PHE A 184 -5.70 -13.36 0.19
N PHE A 185 -5.60 -12.81 1.40
CA PHE A 185 -6.52 -13.16 2.49
C PHE A 185 -7.95 -12.64 2.28
N ASP A 186 -8.10 -11.40 1.81
CA ASP A 186 -9.40 -10.75 1.65
C ASP A 186 -10.21 -11.35 0.50
N CYS A 187 -9.52 -11.86 -0.53
CA CYS A 187 -10.10 -12.33 -1.78
C CYS A 187 -9.66 -13.76 -2.12
N GLY A 188 -8.39 -14.00 -2.44
CA GLY A 188 -7.89 -15.27 -2.99
C GLY A 188 -8.22 -16.51 -2.13
N LEU A 189 -8.00 -16.44 -0.82
CA LEU A 189 -8.35 -17.49 0.12
C LEU A 189 -9.86 -17.73 0.18
N LYS A 190 -10.67 -16.65 0.19
CA LYS A 190 -12.14 -16.78 0.19
C LYS A 190 -12.64 -17.41 -1.11
N TRP A 191 -12.07 -17.02 -2.25
CA TRP A 191 -12.39 -17.66 -3.53
C TRP A 191 -12.06 -19.15 -3.50
N GLY A 192 -10.88 -19.52 -2.98
CA GLY A 192 -10.48 -20.92 -2.83
C GLY A 192 -11.43 -21.71 -1.92
N ILE A 193 -11.82 -21.14 -0.78
CA ILE A 193 -12.80 -21.75 0.14
C ILE A 193 -14.14 -21.98 -0.56
N GLN A 194 -14.64 -20.99 -1.31
CA GLN A 194 -15.93 -21.10 -2.01
C GLN A 194 -15.88 -22.10 -3.17
N ALA A 195 -14.80 -22.09 -3.95
CA ALA A 195 -14.64 -22.96 -5.11
C ALA A 195 -14.45 -24.44 -4.73
N ALA A 196 -13.60 -24.73 -3.73
CA ALA A 196 -13.34 -26.11 -3.28
C ALA A 196 -14.40 -26.61 -2.28
N GLY A 197 -15.03 -25.70 -1.55
CA GLY A 197 -15.84 -26.01 -0.38
C GLY A 197 -14.99 -26.09 0.89
N ALA A 198 -15.46 -25.46 1.97
CA ALA A 198 -14.73 -25.38 3.23
C ALA A 198 -14.30 -26.75 3.80
N ARG A 199 -15.19 -27.74 3.73
CA ARG A 199 -14.91 -29.10 4.24
C ARG A 199 -13.78 -29.78 3.46
N GLU A 200 -13.78 -29.64 2.14
CA GLU A 200 -12.77 -30.25 1.28
C GLU A 200 -11.40 -29.59 1.51
N LEU A 201 -11.35 -28.25 1.51
CA LEU A 201 -10.12 -27.52 1.80
C LEU A 201 -9.55 -27.87 3.17
N ASP A 202 -10.38 -27.88 4.21
CA ASP A 202 -9.95 -28.20 5.57
C ASP A 202 -9.43 -29.64 5.67
N PHE A 203 -10.06 -30.58 4.97
CA PHE A 203 -9.60 -31.96 4.87
C PHE A 203 -8.22 -32.04 4.20
N CYS A 204 -8.06 -31.46 3.01
CA CYS A 204 -6.77 -31.44 2.30
C CYS A 204 -5.65 -30.78 3.12
N ILE A 205 -5.94 -29.69 3.82
CA ILE A 205 -5.00 -29.01 4.70
C ILE A 205 -4.64 -29.88 5.92
N SER A 206 -5.61 -30.60 6.50
CA SER A 206 -5.36 -31.50 7.63
C SER A 206 -4.44 -32.66 7.29
N LEU A 207 -4.44 -33.10 6.02
CA LEU A 207 -3.57 -34.15 5.51
C LEU A 207 -2.14 -33.67 5.21
N CYS A 208 -1.89 -32.36 5.19
CA CYS A 208 -0.57 -31.82 4.92
C CYS A 208 0.40 -32.24 6.04
N GLN A 209 1.49 -32.91 5.67
CA GLN A 209 2.52 -33.35 6.60
C GLN A 209 3.06 -32.16 7.41
N PRO A 210 3.22 -32.28 8.73
CA PRO A 210 3.88 -31.27 9.54
C PRO A 210 5.31 -31.01 9.04
N ARG A 211 5.64 -29.75 8.75
CA ARG A 211 6.97 -29.30 8.33
C ARG A 211 7.57 -28.38 9.39
N VAL A 212 8.87 -28.50 9.65
CA VAL A 212 9.59 -27.59 10.56
C VAL A 212 9.46 -26.16 10.05
N GLY A 213 9.12 -25.22 10.94
CA GLY A 213 8.95 -23.80 10.61
C GLY A 213 7.57 -23.41 10.07
N PHE A 214 6.71 -24.38 9.72
CA PHE A 214 5.35 -24.13 9.25
C PHE A 214 4.32 -24.49 10.32
N ARG A 215 3.23 -23.72 10.37
CA ARG A 215 2.10 -24.03 11.24
C ARG A 215 1.28 -25.15 10.60
N HIS A 216 1.03 -26.23 11.35
CA HIS A 216 0.14 -27.31 10.95
C HIS A 216 -1.30 -27.00 11.42
N PHE A 217 -2.29 -27.36 10.60
CA PHE A 217 -3.71 -27.04 10.80
C PHE A 217 -4.57 -28.32 10.78
N PRO A 218 -4.61 -29.09 11.88
CA PRO A 218 -5.32 -30.36 11.92
C PRO A 218 -6.84 -30.21 11.81
N LYS A 219 -7.37 -29.00 12.06
CA LYS A 219 -8.80 -28.65 11.92
C LYS A 219 -9.08 -27.80 10.68
N GLY A 220 -8.11 -27.67 9.77
CA GLY A 220 -8.22 -26.79 8.62
C GLY A 220 -8.06 -25.30 8.93
N ILE A 221 -8.41 -24.47 7.95
CA ILE A 221 -8.15 -23.02 7.91
C ILE A 221 -9.40 -22.18 7.63
N SER A 222 -10.51 -22.80 7.22
CA SER A 222 -11.71 -22.09 6.76
C SER A 222 -12.36 -21.17 7.81
N MET A 223 -12.22 -21.52 9.09
CA MET A 223 -12.83 -20.80 10.23
C MET A 223 -11.89 -19.77 10.90
N LEU A 224 -10.70 -19.57 10.36
CA LEU A 224 -9.72 -18.65 10.95
C LEU A 224 -10.16 -17.19 10.74
N LYS A 225 -10.40 -16.46 11.83
CA LYS A 225 -10.81 -15.04 11.80
C LYS A 225 -9.62 -14.08 11.79
N GLN A 226 -8.59 -14.40 12.56
CA GLN A 226 -7.37 -13.60 12.70
C GLN A 226 -6.17 -14.53 12.78
N VAL A 227 -5.13 -14.19 12.03
CA VAL A 227 -3.90 -14.96 11.92
C VAL A 227 -2.72 -14.00 11.83
N THR A 228 -1.57 -14.41 12.36
CA THR A 228 -0.33 -13.61 12.26
C THR A 228 0.18 -13.57 10.81
N GLY A 229 0.97 -12.57 10.44
CA GLY A 229 1.55 -12.47 9.09
C GLY A 229 2.29 -13.74 8.66
N LYS A 230 3.13 -14.31 9.53
CA LYS A 230 3.78 -15.62 9.27
C LYS A 230 2.78 -16.75 8.98
N THR A 231 1.65 -16.76 9.67
CA THR A 231 0.58 -17.74 9.42
C THR A 231 -0.09 -17.48 8.08
N GLN A 232 -0.26 -16.21 7.70
CA GLN A 232 -0.80 -15.83 6.39
C GLN A 232 0.08 -16.34 5.25
N HIS A 233 1.38 -16.09 5.29
CA HIS A 233 2.33 -16.60 4.30
C HIS A 233 2.29 -18.13 4.17
N ASN A 234 2.22 -18.85 5.29
CA ASN A 234 2.13 -20.31 5.28
C ASN A 234 0.87 -20.80 4.53
N ILE A 235 -0.29 -20.21 4.84
CA ILE A 235 -1.55 -20.55 4.16
C ILE A 235 -1.48 -20.19 2.66
N GLN A 236 -0.91 -19.04 2.34
CA GLN A 236 -0.72 -18.58 0.97
C GLN A 236 0.13 -19.55 0.14
N SER A 237 1.22 -20.06 0.71
CA SER A 237 2.10 -21.01 0.04
C SER A 237 1.47 -22.39 -0.22
N SER A 238 0.48 -22.80 0.59
CA SER A 238 -0.13 -24.13 0.46
C SER A 238 -1.45 -24.15 -0.31
N LEU A 239 -2.17 -23.02 -0.39
CA LEU A 239 -3.55 -22.99 -0.90
C LEU A 239 -3.72 -23.68 -2.26
N ILE A 240 -2.90 -23.32 -3.27
CA ILE A 240 -3.03 -23.87 -4.63
C ILE A 240 -2.89 -25.39 -4.60
N THR A 241 -1.87 -25.91 -3.89
CA THR A 241 -1.66 -27.36 -3.79
C THR A 241 -2.81 -28.06 -3.07
N SER A 242 -3.40 -27.41 -2.08
CA SER A 242 -4.51 -27.97 -1.29
C SER A 242 -5.82 -28.08 -2.07
N ILE A 243 -6.04 -27.23 -3.09
CA ILE A 243 -7.29 -27.24 -3.86
C ILE A 243 -7.12 -27.82 -5.28
N ALA A 244 -5.90 -28.19 -5.69
CA ALA A 244 -5.60 -28.56 -7.08
C ALA A 244 -6.46 -29.72 -7.64
N GLY A 245 -6.86 -30.66 -6.80
CA GLY A 245 -7.75 -31.77 -7.18
C GLY A 245 -9.25 -31.51 -6.98
N ALA A 246 -9.60 -30.42 -6.28
CA ALA A 246 -10.97 -30.10 -5.87
C ALA A 246 -11.65 -29.05 -6.76
N VAL A 247 -10.89 -28.32 -7.58
CA VAL A 247 -11.41 -27.21 -8.40
C VAL A 247 -11.01 -27.35 -9.86
N LEU A 248 -11.69 -26.61 -10.74
CA LEU A 248 -11.35 -26.58 -12.16
C LEU A 248 -9.96 -25.99 -12.40
N HIS A 249 -9.19 -26.56 -13.32
CA HIS A 249 -7.86 -26.07 -13.68
C HIS A 249 -7.85 -24.58 -14.05
N GLN A 250 -8.86 -24.11 -14.78
CA GLN A 250 -8.99 -22.70 -15.16
C GLN A 250 -9.14 -21.74 -13.97
N PHE A 251 -9.67 -22.21 -12.84
CA PHE A 251 -9.73 -21.44 -11.60
C PHE A 251 -8.37 -21.39 -10.89
N LEU A 252 -7.61 -22.50 -10.93
CA LEU A 252 -6.25 -22.53 -10.39
C LEU A 252 -5.33 -21.52 -11.06
N ILE A 253 -5.47 -21.33 -12.38
CA ILE A 253 -4.71 -20.32 -13.14
C ILE A 253 -4.87 -18.93 -12.51
N VAL A 254 -6.09 -18.56 -12.10
CA VAL A 254 -6.35 -17.24 -11.47
C VAL A 254 -5.53 -17.06 -10.19
N LEU A 255 -5.57 -18.04 -9.30
CA LEU A 255 -4.82 -17.97 -8.03
C LEU A 255 -3.31 -18.07 -8.28
N HIS A 256 -2.90 -18.86 -9.26
CA HIS A 256 -1.49 -19.01 -9.65
C HIS A 256 -0.93 -17.71 -10.20
N ALA A 257 -1.67 -17.02 -11.07
CA ALA A 257 -1.33 -15.71 -11.61
C ALA A 257 -1.17 -14.68 -10.48
N LEU A 258 -2.10 -14.63 -9.53
CA LEU A 258 -1.96 -13.77 -8.34
C LEU A 258 -0.70 -14.09 -7.52
N MET A 259 -0.37 -15.37 -7.32
CA MET A 259 0.89 -15.73 -6.67
C MET A 259 2.10 -15.35 -7.51
N GLY A 260 2.02 -15.47 -8.84
CA GLY A 260 3.08 -15.10 -9.78
C GLY A 260 3.48 -13.64 -9.66
N ILE A 261 2.49 -12.74 -9.55
CA ILE A 261 2.70 -11.31 -9.27
C ILE A 261 3.48 -11.13 -7.96
N GLN A 262 3.07 -11.85 -6.92
CA GLN A 262 3.64 -11.73 -5.57
C GLN A 262 5.06 -12.25 -5.46
N TYR A 263 5.34 -13.43 -6.02
CA TYR A 263 6.67 -14.00 -6.00
C TYR A 263 7.64 -13.17 -6.85
N SER A 264 7.19 -12.71 -8.02
CA SER A 264 8.02 -11.86 -8.90
C SER A 264 8.24 -10.47 -8.31
N GLY A 265 7.21 -9.88 -7.68
CA GLY A 265 7.27 -8.58 -7.00
C GLY A 265 8.14 -8.55 -5.74
N ASN A 266 8.47 -9.71 -5.17
CA ASN A 266 9.37 -9.83 -4.02
C ASN A 266 10.82 -10.15 -4.40
N SER A 267 11.19 -10.03 -5.69
CA SER A 267 12.57 -10.24 -6.11
C SER A 267 13.50 -9.20 -5.47
N GLY A 268 14.64 -9.63 -4.92
CA GLY A 268 15.64 -8.72 -4.35
C GLY A 268 16.37 -7.89 -5.40
N GLN A 269 16.28 -8.28 -6.67
CA GLN A 269 16.81 -7.55 -7.81
C GLN A 269 15.80 -7.55 -8.96
N PHE A 270 15.62 -6.39 -9.57
CA PHE A 270 14.73 -6.22 -10.71
C PHE A 270 15.52 -6.02 -11.99
N SER A 271 15.00 -6.66 -13.04
CA SER A 271 15.45 -6.56 -14.42
C SER A 271 14.22 -6.44 -15.31
N ASP A 272 14.42 -6.10 -16.58
CA ASP A 272 13.32 -6.10 -17.56
C ASP A 272 12.59 -7.45 -17.61
N ASN A 273 13.30 -8.56 -17.41
CA ASN A 273 12.71 -9.90 -17.32
C ASN A 273 11.82 -10.05 -16.08
N SER A 274 12.28 -9.57 -14.91
CA SER A 274 11.47 -9.63 -13.68
C SER A 274 10.21 -8.79 -13.80
N SER A 275 10.31 -7.60 -14.41
CA SER A 275 9.17 -6.73 -14.71
C SER A 275 8.21 -7.38 -15.71
N ALA A 276 8.72 -8.03 -16.76
CA ALA A 276 7.93 -8.77 -17.72
C ALA A 276 7.17 -9.94 -17.08
N CYS A 277 7.80 -10.66 -16.14
CA CYS A 277 7.11 -11.73 -15.39
C CYS A 277 5.93 -11.19 -14.57
N ILE A 278 6.07 -10.02 -13.94
CA ILE A 278 4.95 -9.38 -13.22
C ILE A 278 3.83 -9.03 -14.18
N GLN A 279 4.15 -8.41 -15.32
CA GLN A 279 3.14 -8.02 -16.31
C GLN A 279 2.43 -9.24 -16.90
N LEU A 280 3.16 -10.29 -17.26
CA LEU A 280 2.56 -11.54 -17.76
C LEU A 280 1.63 -12.19 -16.73
N ALA A 281 1.99 -12.15 -15.44
CA ALA A 281 1.13 -12.67 -14.38
C ALA A 281 -0.11 -11.79 -14.16
N LEU A 282 -0.02 -10.46 -14.34
CA LEU A 282 -1.18 -9.57 -14.37
C LEU A 282 -2.10 -9.89 -15.56
N ASP A 283 -1.55 -9.99 -16.75
CA ASP A 283 -2.30 -10.31 -17.97
C ASP A 283 -3.00 -11.67 -17.84
N GLU A 284 -2.30 -12.70 -17.37
CA GLU A 284 -2.86 -14.03 -17.12
C GLU A 284 -4.00 -13.99 -16.09
N PHE A 285 -3.87 -13.19 -15.03
CA PHE A 285 -4.94 -12.97 -14.07
C PHE A 285 -6.17 -12.34 -14.74
N HIS A 286 -6.00 -11.26 -15.50
CA HIS A 286 -7.11 -10.56 -16.15
C HIS A 286 -7.80 -11.43 -17.21
N ASP A 287 -7.06 -12.25 -17.94
CA ASP A 287 -7.62 -13.21 -18.90
C ASP A 287 -8.50 -14.27 -18.23
N HIS A 288 -8.17 -14.67 -17.00
CA HIS A 288 -8.83 -15.78 -16.32
C HIS A 288 -9.77 -15.36 -15.17
N LYS A 289 -9.75 -14.12 -14.68
CA LYS A 289 -10.51 -13.71 -13.48
C LYS A 289 -12.01 -14.00 -13.58
N HIS A 290 -12.59 -13.93 -14.79
CA HIS A 290 -14.00 -14.27 -15.04
C HIS A 290 -14.38 -15.71 -14.63
N LYS A 291 -13.39 -16.61 -14.53
CA LYS A 291 -13.60 -17.98 -14.04
C LYS A 291 -13.99 -18.02 -12.57
N VAL A 292 -13.55 -17.06 -11.75
CA VAL A 292 -13.96 -16.93 -10.34
C VAL A 292 -15.48 -16.73 -10.25
N MET A 293 -16.03 -15.89 -11.12
CA MET A 293 -17.47 -15.65 -11.22
C MET A 293 -18.20 -16.90 -11.74
N LYS A 294 -17.67 -17.54 -12.79
CA LYS A 294 -18.28 -18.73 -13.40
C LYS A 294 -18.44 -19.90 -12.42
N VAL A 295 -17.49 -20.07 -11.49
CA VAL A 295 -17.58 -21.12 -10.45
C VAL A 295 -18.36 -20.67 -9.21
N GLY A 296 -18.94 -19.47 -9.20
CA GLY A 296 -19.68 -18.94 -8.06
C GLY A 296 -18.81 -18.60 -6.85
N ALA A 297 -17.50 -18.44 -7.02
CA ALA A 297 -16.58 -18.14 -5.92
C ALA A 297 -16.56 -16.64 -5.56
N TRP A 298 -17.06 -15.79 -6.44
CA TRP A 298 -17.14 -14.34 -6.20
C TRP A 298 -18.46 -13.96 -5.54
N VAL A 299 -18.47 -13.96 -4.22
CA VAL A 299 -19.66 -13.72 -3.39
C VAL A 299 -19.41 -12.71 -2.29
N ASN A 300 -20.46 -12.01 -1.85
CA ASN A 300 -20.42 -11.11 -0.71
C ASN A 300 -20.49 -11.88 0.63
N ALA A 301 -20.49 -11.17 1.75
CA ALA A 301 -20.53 -11.77 3.09
C ALA A 301 -21.81 -12.60 3.37
N LYS A 302 -22.87 -12.42 2.58
CA LYS A 302 -24.12 -13.18 2.66
C LYS A 302 -24.15 -14.39 1.72
N GLY A 303 -23.10 -14.58 0.91
CA GLY A 303 -23.04 -15.64 -0.11
C GLY A 303 -23.74 -15.29 -1.43
N GLU A 304 -24.12 -14.03 -1.63
CA GLU A 304 -24.75 -13.58 -2.88
C GLU A 304 -23.67 -13.26 -3.93
N PRO A 305 -23.85 -13.63 -5.21
CA PRO A 305 -22.90 -13.32 -6.27
C PRO A 305 -22.61 -11.82 -6.40
N ILE A 306 -21.33 -11.49 -6.64
CA ILE A 306 -20.89 -10.13 -6.97
C ILE A 306 -20.60 -10.09 -8.48
N GLU A 307 -21.08 -9.05 -9.16
CA GLU A 307 -20.91 -8.92 -10.63
C GLU A 307 -19.79 -7.95 -11.05
N ASN A 308 -19.25 -7.18 -10.10
CA ASN A 308 -18.21 -6.18 -10.35
C ASN A 308 -16.85 -6.56 -9.76
N TRP A 309 -15.80 -5.88 -10.22
CA TRP A 309 -14.42 -6.04 -9.74
C TRP A 309 -13.94 -4.79 -9.01
N HIS A 310 -14.78 -4.21 -8.15
CA HIS A 310 -14.47 -3.00 -7.37
C HIS A 310 -13.48 -3.31 -6.22
N ILE A 311 -12.31 -3.86 -6.56
CA ILE A 311 -11.25 -4.25 -5.65
C ILE A 311 -10.07 -3.29 -5.88
N PRO A 312 -9.87 -2.26 -5.04
CA PRO A 312 -8.81 -1.26 -5.26
C PRO A 312 -7.42 -1.86 -5.44
N LYS A 313 -7.15 -2.97 -4.74
CA LYS A 313 -5.86 -3.67 -4.79
C LYS A 313 -5.53 -4.21 -6.18
N LEU A 314 -6.53 -4.53 -7.01
CA LEU A 314 -6.30 -4.94 -8.40
C LEU A 314 -5.73 -3.80 -9.23
N GLU A 315 -6.34 -2.63 -9.14
CA GLU A 315 -5.82 -1.43 -9.78
C GLU A 315 -4.42 -1.08 -9.23
N PHE A 316 -4.20 -1.15 -7.92
CA PHE A 316 -2.86 -0.85 -7.38
C PHE A 316 -1.76 -1.80 -7.87
N MET A 317 -2.10 -3.05 -8.22
CA MET A 317 -1.13 -3.97 -8.82
C MET A 317 -0.66 -3.53 -10.21
N GLN A 318 -1.47 -2.80 -10.98
CA GLN A 318 -1.07 -2.21 -12.27
C GLN A 318 0.07 -1.20 -12.13
N SER A 319 0.30 -0.68 -10.91
CA SER A 319 1.38 0.29 -10.64
C SER A 319 2.66 -0.33 -10.09
N ILE A 320 2.74 -1.66 -9.90
CA ILE A 320 3.96 -2.32 -9.41
C ILE A 320 5.15 -2.09 -10.34
N VAL A 321 4.99 -2.42 -11.63
CA VAL A 321 6.08 -2.30 -12.62
C VAL A 321 6.53 -0.84 -12.80
N PRO A 322 5.62 0.14 -12.97
CA PRO A 322 6.00 1.56 -12.97
C PRO A 322 6.75 2.00 -11.71
N SER A 323 6.31 1.57 -10.52
CA SER A 323 6.97 1.93 -9.27
C SER A 323 8.35 1.31 -9.12
N ILE A 324 8.57 0.09 -9.63
CA ILE A 324 9.91 -0.53 -9.66
C ILE A 324 10.86 0.31 -10.51
N ALA A 325 10.41 0.79 -11.66
CA ALA A 325 11.22 1.65 -12.52
C ALA A 325 11.52 3.02 -11.88
N ALA A 326 10.58 3.57 -11.09
CA ALA A 326 10.73 4.88 -10.46
C ALA A 326 11.62 4.84 -9.20
N SER A 327 11.41 3.84 -8.33
CA SER A 327 11.92 3.86 -6.95
C SER A 327 12.62 2.55 -6.53
N GLY A 328 12.82 1.61 -7.46
CA GLY A 328 13.45 0.32 -7.18
C GLY A 328 12.49 -0.72 -6.59
N PRO A 329 13.01 -1.84 -6.06
CA PRO A 329 12.20 -2.93 -5.50
C PRO A 329 11.11 -2.43 -4.53
N VAL A 330 9.83 -2.72 -4.81
CA VAL A 330 8.73 -2.27 -3.91
C VAL A 330 8.78 -2.94 -2.53
N SER A 331 9.39 -4.12 -2.43
CA SER A 331 9.68 -4.81 -1.16
C SER A 331 10.59 -4.00 -0.22
N GLN A 332 11.43 -3.12 -0.77
CA GLN A 332 12.29 -2.22 -0.02
C GLN A 332 11.50 -1.16 0.78
N TRP A 333 10.27 -0.87 0.35
CA TRP A 333 9.42 0.19 0.87
C TRP A 333 8.23 -0.36 1.70
N SER A 334 8.37 -1.57 2.26
CA SER A 334 7.31 -2.14 3.10
C SER A 334 7.22 -1.47 4.48
N ALA A 335 5.99 -1.28 4.94
CA ALA A 335 5.68 -0.72 6.26
C ALA A 335 6.12 -1.63 7.43
N ASP A 336 6.44 -2.90 7.20
CA ASP A 336 6.99 -3.77 8.25
C ASP A 336 8.28 -3.19 8.84
N VAL A 337 9.13 -2.57 8.00
CA VAL A 337 10.39 -1.95 8.43
C VAL A 337 10.14 -0.75 9.34
N THR A 338 9.11 0.06 9.05
CA THR A 338 8.77 1.23 9.85
C THR A 338 8.17 0.84 11.20
N GLU A 339 7.42 -0.27 11.28
CA GLU A 339 6.94 -0.80 12.56
C GLU A 339 8.11 -1.15 13.49
N TYR A 340 9.14 -1.83 12.98
CA TYR A 340 10.34 -2.12 13.75
C TYR A 340 11.12 -0.85 14.10
N ALA A 341 11.29 0.08 13.16
CA ALA A 341 11.98 1.35 13.42
C ALA A 341 11.26 2.18 14.49
N HIS A 342 9.93 2.18 14.52
CA HIS A 342 9.14 2.86 15.55
C HIS A 342 9.38 2.29 16.95
N ILE A 343 9.63 0.97 17.07
CA ILE A 343 10.02 0.36 18.35
C ILE A 343 11.35 0.96 18.83
N THR A 344 12.37 0.96 17.98
CA THR A 344 13.74 1.36 18.36
C THR A 344 13.91 2.87 18.49
N LEU A 345 13.23 3.67 17.66
CA LEU A 345 13.40 5.13 17.61
C LEU A 345 12.45 5.90 18.52
N VAL A 346 11.30 5.32 18.87
CA VAL A 346 10.28 6.02 19.67
C VAL A 346 9.99 5.26 20.96
N LYS A 347 9.55 4.00 20.87
CA LYS A 347 9.08 3.26 22.07
C LYS A 347 10.20 2.98 23.06
N GLU A 348 11.38 2.56 22.60
CA GLU A 348 12.53 2.28 23.46
C GLU A 348 13.06 3.54 24.17
N PRO A 349 13.36 4.65 23.45
CA PRO A 349 13.72 5.91 24.10
C PRO A 349 12.65 6.43 25.06
N ALA A 350 11.36 6.33 24.71
CA ALA A 350 10.29 6.75 25.59
C ALA A 350 10.20 5.94 26.88
N ARG A 351 10.38 4.61 26.79
CA ARG A 351 10.41 3.72 27.96
C ARG A 351 11.66 3.91 28.84
N ALA A 352 12.78 4.31 28.23
CA ALA A 352 14.01 4.63 28.95
C ALA A 352 13.95 6.03 29.60
N GLY A 353 13.09 6.92 29.08
CA GLY A 353 12.77 8.21 29.66
C GLY A 353 11.83 8.11 30.86
N ASN A 354 11.72 9.20 31.63
CA ASN A 354 10.94 9.22 32.87
C ASN A 354 9.43 9.47 32.65
N ASN A 355 8.93 9.37 31.40
CA ASN A 355 7.55 9.68 30.97
C ASN A 355 6.97 11.01 31.51
N LYS A 356 7.83 11.96 31.87
CA LYS A 356 7.44 13.32 32.24
C LYS A 356 7.76 14.22 31.05
N ASP A 357 6.82 15.09 30.70
CA ASP A 357 6.94 16.15 29.68
C ASP A 357 6.74 15.71 28.21
N TYR A 358 5.78 14.82 27.93
CA TYR A 358 5.33 14.50 26.55
C TYR A 358 4.15 15.35 26.05
N GLU A 359 3.74 16.40 26.78
CA GLU A 359 2.73 17.34 26.29
C GLU A 359 3.43 18.45 25.50
N CYS A 360 3.27 18.42 24.17
CA CYS A 360 3.45 19.58 23.29
C CYS A 360 2.09 20.00 22.76
#